data_AF-A0A822FMF7-F1
#
_entry.id   AF-A0A822FMF7-F1
#
_cell.length_a   1.000
_cell.length_b   1.000
_cell.length_c   1.000
_cell.angle_alpha   90.00
_cell.angle_beta   90.00
_cell.angle_gamma   90.00
#
_symmetry.space_group_name_H-M   'P 1'
#
loop_
_entity.id
_entity.type
_entity.pdbx_description
1 polymer ?
#
loop_
_entity_poly.entity_id
_entity_poly.type
_entity_poly.pdbx_seq_one_letter_code
_entity_poly.pdbx_strand_id
1 'polypeptide(L)'
;PAECDTTLQNGDRWFWGVNATLRSLSELIQVYHETVGRNCMLMLDLTPDRTGLIPSAYARRYKQLGDFIRSCYGTYVLPTESLTLEDSTIYIQLFGSSPVTVDRSVIQEDQTRGQVIRAYTIDVQFVNTTNSTQWITVAQGTSIGNKKIDIWQEGPQLINAVR
;
A
#
# COMPACT_ATOMS: atom_id res chain seq x y z
N PRO A 1 -8.89 11.65 12.21
CA PRO A 1 -8.18 10.65 11.38
C PRO A 1 -7.80 9.47 12.27
N ALA A 2 -7.70 8.26 11.71
CA ALA A 2 -7.31 7.09 12.50
C ALA A 2 -5.81 7.09 12.79
N GLU A 3 -5.44 6.73 14.01
CA GLU A 3 -4.08 6.41 14.43
C GLU A 3 -4.02 4.92 14.73
N CYS A 4 -2.95 4.27 14.31
CA CYS A 4 -2.71 2.84 14.47
C CYS A 4 -1.32 2.68 15.08
N ASP A 5 -1.28 2.39 16.37
CA ASP A 5 -0.06 2.29 17.13
C ASP A 5 0.36 0.82 17.30
N THR A 6 1.67 0.57 17.26
CA THR A 6 2.19 -0.77 17.48
C THR A 6 3.67 -0.80 17.81
N THR A 7 4.15 -1.97 18.22
CA THR A 7 5.53 -2.19 18.66
C THR A 7 6.39 -2.89 17.60
N LEU A 8 7.69 -2.57 17.58
CA LEU A 8 8.72 -3.32 16.86
C LEU A 8 8.96 -4.68 17.50
N GLN A 9 8.99 -4.72 18.84
CA GLN A 9 9.17 -5.94 19.61
C GLN A 9 7.89 -6.79 19.56
N ASN A 10 8.03 -8.10 19.54
CA ASN A 10 6.91 -9.02 19.67
C ASN A 10 6.27 -8.94 21.07
N GLY A 11 4.99 -9.31 21.14
CA GLY A 11 4.24 -9.36 22.40
C GLY A 11 3.84 -7.99 22.95
N ASP A 12 3.58 -7.02 22.05
CA ASP A 12 3.11 -5.67 22.40
C ASP A 12 4.01 -4.96 23.43
N ARG A 13 5.32 -5.12 23.24
CA ARG A 13 6.32 -4.68 24.21
C ARG A 13 6.86 -3.29 23.88
N TRP A 14 6.26 -2.28 24.50
CA TRP A 14 6.59 -0.85 24.34
C TRP A 14 7.90 -0.40 24.98
N PHE A 15 8.49 -1.20 25.86
CA PHE A 15 9.74 -0.88 26.54
C PHE A 15 10.80 -1.92 26.21
N TRP A 16 12.06 -1.51 26.15
CA TRP A 16 13.17 -2.42 25.86
C TRP A 16 13.21 -3.61 26.83
N GLY A 17 13.50 -4.78 26.28
CA GLY A 17 13.55 -6.04 27.01
C GLY A 17 14.77 -6.89 26.71
N VAL A 18 15.31 -7.53 27.75
CA VAL A 18 16.28 -8.61 27.57
C VAL A 18 15.59 -9.77 26.83
N ASN A 19 16.27 -10.34 25.84
CA ASN A 19 15.79 -11.45 25.00
C ASN A 19 14.47 -11.18 24.26
N ALA A 20 14.08 -9.92 24.08
CA ALA A 20 12.94 -9.59 23.25
C ALA A 20 13.23 -9.89 21.77
N THR A 21 12.27 -10.51 21.10
CA THR A 21 12.34 -10.76 19.66
C THR A 21 11.66 -9.63 18.89
N LEU A 22 12.11 -9.40 17.65
CA LEU A 22 11.55 -8.36 16.79
C LEU A 22 10.57 -8.96 15.80
N ARG A 23 9.48 -8.23 15.53
CA ARG A 23 8.58 -8.52 14.40
C ARG A 23 9.37 -8.57 13.12
N SER A 24 9.14 -9.61 12.31
CA SER A 24 9.85 -9.82 11.05
C SER A 24 9.65 -8.65 10.07
N LEU A 25 10.49 -8.53 9.04
CA LEU A 25 10.27 -7.51 8.01
C LEU A 25 8.93 -7.72 7.29
N SER A 26 8.59 -8.96 6.94
CA SER A 26 7.31 -9.31 6.31
C SER A 26 6.11 -8.92 7.16
N GLU A 27 6.20 -9.11 8.48
CA GLU A 27 5.15 -8.71 9.41
C GLU A 27 5.02 -7.18 9.49
N LEU A 28 6.12 -6.43 9.53
CA LEU A 28 6.07 -4.96 9.50
C LEU A 28 5.53 -4.41 8.17
N ILE A 29 5.81 -5.10 7.06
CA ILE A 29 5.22 -4.78 5.75
C ILE A 29 3.71 -5.01 5.79
N GLN A 30 3.25 -6.11 6.39
CA GLN A 30 1.83 -6.36 6.59
C GLN A 30 1.18 -5.27 7.45
N VAL A 31 1.80 -4.91 8.58
CA VAL A 31 1.35 -3.78 9.42
C VAL A 31 1.21 -2.50 8.59
N TYR A 32 2.20 -2.17 7.75
CA TYR A 32 2.12 -0.97 6.89
C TYR A 32 0.91 -1.02 5.94
N HIS A 33 0.66 -2.17 5.29
CA HIS A 33 -0.51 -2.32 4.40
C HIS A 33 -1.85 -2.28 5.16
N GLU A 34 -1.90 -2.81 6.39
CA GLU A 34 -3.11 -2.86 7.20
C GLU A 34 -3.39 -1.57 7.97
N THR A 35 -2.42 -0.65 8.03
CA THR A 35 -2.55 0.66 8.68
C THR A 35 -2.50 1.80 7.66
N VAL A 36 -1.30 2.18 7.20
CA VAL A 36 -1.10 3.22 6.19
C VAL A 36 -1.84 2.91 4.89
N GLY A 37 -1.87 1.63 4.50
CA GLY A 37 -2.65 1.17 3.36
C GLY A 37 -4.16 1.15 3.57
N ARG A 38 -4.66 1.55 4.75
CA ARG A 38 -6.09 1.62 5.10
C ARG A 38 -6.44 2.95 5.78
N ASN A 39 -5.89 4.06 5.29
CA ASN A 39 -6.21 5.41 5.76
C ASN A 39 -5.88 5.66 7.26
N CYS A 40 -4.88 4.96 7.80
CA CYS A 40 -4.44 5.13 9.18
C CYS A 40 -3.03 5.69 9.27
N MET A 41 -2.77 6.56 10.26
CA MET A 41 -1.42 7.00 10.59
C MET A 41 -0.75 5.92 11.45
N LEU A 42 0.31 5.29 10.93
CA LEU A 42 1.07 4.29 11.68
C LEU A 42 2.05 4.95 12.66
N MET A 43 1.85 4.69 13.96
CA MET A 43 2.82 5.00 15.01
C MET A 43 3.57 3.72 15.40
N LEU A 44 4.79 3.55 14.87
CA LEU A 44 5.68 2.46 15.26
C LEU A 44 6.63 2.94 16.36
N ASP A 45 6.66 2.23 17.49
CA ASP A 45 7.48 2.60 18.63
C ASP A 45 8.98 2.62 18.34
N LEU A 46 9.73 3.33 19.19
CA LEU A 46 11.19 3.30 19.26
C LEU A 46 11.58 3.01 20.70
N THR A 47 12.40 1.99 20.92
CA THR A 47 12.71 1.47 22.25
C THR A 47 14.20 1.53 22.55
N PRO A 48 14.69 2.63 23.16
CA PRO A 48 16.05 2.71 23.64
C PRO A 48 16.34 1.67 24.72
N ASP A 49 17.55 1.12 24.72
CA ASP A 49 18.02 0.24 25.79
C ASP A 49 18.55 1.04 27.00
N ARG A 50 19.12 0.33 27.98
CA ARG A 50 19.64 0.92 29.21
C ARG A 50 20.86 1.84 29.00
N THR A 51 21.46 1.85 27.82
CA THR A 51 22.50 2.82 27.44
C THR A 51 21.91 4.16 26.96
N GLY A 52 20.59 4.22 26.78
CA GLY A 52 19.90 5.37 26.19
C GLY A 52 19.94 5.40 24.67
N LEU A 53 20.41 4.32 24.02
CA LEU A 53 20.52 4.22 22.56
C LEU A 53 19.52 3.23 21.98
N ILE A 54 19.13 3.43 20.72
CA ILE A 54 18.38 2.42 19.96
C ILE A 54 19.34 1.26 19.62
N PRO A 55 19.02 0.01 19.99
CA PRO A 55 19.85 -1.13 19.63
C PRO A 55 20.07 -1.23 18.11
N SER A 56 21.27 -1.61 17.70
CA SER A 56 21.64 -1.66 16.27
C SER A 56 20.76 -2.59 15.44
N ALA A 57 20.27 -3.68 16.04
CA ALA A 57 19.31 -4.58 15.42
C ALA A 57 17.95 -3.91 15.15
N TYR A 58 17.52 -2.99 16.01
CA TYR A 58 16.22 -2.31 15.92
C TYR A 58 16.31 -1.26 14.82
N ALA A 59 17.36 -0.43 14.86
CA ALA A 59 17.70 0.53 13.81
C ALA A 59 17.75 -0.13 12.41
N ARG A 60 18.37 -1.31 12.31
CA ARG A 60 18.41 -2.10 11.08
C ARG A 60 17.01 -2.49 10.60
N ARG A 61 16.14 -2.94 11.49
CA ARG A 61 14.77 -3.35 11.12
C ARG A 61 13.91 -2.16 10.67
N TYR A 62 14.01 -1.00 11.33
CA TYR A 62 13.36 0.23 10.85
C TYR A 62 13.87 0.64 9.47
N LYS A 63 15.18 0.57 9.25
CA LYS A 63 15.77 0.86 7.94
C LYS A 63 15.23 -0.07 6.86
N GLN A 64 15.16 -1.37 7.14
CA GLN A 64 14.63 -2.37 6.20
C GLN A 64 13.18 -2.06 5.81
N LEU A 65 12.33 -1.68 6.76
CA LEU A 65 10.96 -1.25 6.48
C LEU A 65 10.93 0.01 5.60
N GLY A 66 11.72 1.03 5.97
CA GLY A 66 11.80 2.26 5.18
C GLY A 66 12.35 2.05 3.76
N ASP A 67 13.32 1.14 3.60
CA ASP A 67 13.87 0.78 2.30
C ASP A 67 12.81 0.08 1.44
N PHE A 68 12.03 -0.85 2.02
CA PHE A 68 10.91 -1.47 1.33
C PHE A 68 9.88 -0.43 0.87
N ILE A 69 9.46 0.49 1.75
CA ILE A 69 8.46 1.51 1.41
C ILE A 69 8.95 2.38 0.25
N ARG A 70 10.21 2.86 0.30
CA ARG A 70 10.79 3.67 -0.77
C ARG A 70 10.92 2.89 -2.08
N SER A 71 11.38 1.65 -2.01
CA SER A 71 11.56 0.81 -3.20
C SER A 71 10.21 0.50 -3.86
N CYS A 72 9.19 0.17 -3.07
CA CYS A 72 7.89 -0.26 -3.57
C CYS A 72 6.97 0.89 -3.99
N TYR A 73 7.01 2.02 -3.26
CA TYR A 73 6.05 3.12 -3.42
C TYR A 73 6.72 4.45 -3.79
N GLY A 74 8.03 4.48 -3.99
CA GLY A 74 8.76 5.68 -4.41
C GLY A 74 8.64 6.00 -5.90
N THR A 75 8.23 5.02 -6.71
CA THR A 75 7.94 5.17 -8.14
C THR A 75 6.61 4.50 -8.46
N TYR A 76 5.85 5.06 -9.38
CA TYR A 76 4.58 4.51 -9.86
C TYR A 76 4.62 4.33 -11.37
N VAL A 77 3.77 3.44 -11.89
CA VAL A 77 3.59 3.29 -13.32
C VAL A 77 2.91 4.56 -13.83
N LEU A 78 3.57 5.28 -14.74
CA LEU A 78 3.01 6.48 -15.34
C LEU A 78 1.89 6.09 -16.30
N PRO A 79 0.66 6.60 -16.12
CA PRO A 79 -0.38 6.40 -17.10
C PRO A 79 -0.05 7.18 -18.37
N THR A 80 -0.46 6.66 -19.52
CA THR A 80 -0.31 7.40 -20.78
C THR A 80 -1.53 8.24 -21.08
N GLU A 81 -2.69 7.81 -20.60
CA GLU A 81 -3.91 8.58 -20.64
C GLU A 81 -4.72 8.33 -19.36
N SER A 82 -5.38 9.38 -18.87
CA SER A 82 -6.28 9.31 -17.72
C SER A 82 -7.53 10.12 -18.03
N LEU A 83 -8.70 9.48 -17.91
CA LEU A 83 -10.00 10.03 -18.22
C LEU A 83 -10.91 9.84 -17.01
N THR A 84 -11.67 10.86 -16.66
CA THR A 84 -12.80 10.71 -15.72
C THR A 84 -14.07 10.74 -16.55
N LEU A 85 -14.87 9.67 -16.47
CA LEU A 85 -16.15 9.58 -17.16
C LEU A 85 -17.28 10.19 -16.33
N GLU A 86 -18.41 10.44 -16.98
CA GLU A 86 -19.61 11.04 -16.38
C GLU A 86 -20.18 10.21 -15.21
N ASP A 87 -19.94 8.90 -15.19
CA ASP A 87 -20.39 7.98 -14.14
C ASP A 87 -19.44 7.91 -12.92
N SER A 88 -18.52 8.87 -12.79
CA SER A 88 -17.47 8.91 -11.75
C SER A 88 -16.43 7.79 -11.85
N THR A 89 -16.38 7.05 -12.95
CA THR A 89 -15.29 6.10 -13.20
C THR A 89 -14.04 6.86 -13.65
N ILE A 90 -12.90 6.54 -13.03
CA ILE A 90 -11.59 7.05 -13.45
C ILE A 90 -10.93 5.96 -14.30
N TYR A 91 -10.95 6.14 -15.61
CA TYR A 91 -10.24 5.27 -16.54
C TYR A 91 -8.78 5.70 -16.63
N ILE A 92 -7.87 4.78 -16.35
CA ILE A 92 -6.43 5.02 -16.41
C ILE A 92 -5.84 4.06 -17.45
N GLN A 93 -5.63 4.57 -18.65
CA GLN A 93 -4.96 3.80 -19.67
C GLN A 93 -3.44 3.88 -19.44
N LEU A 94 -2.85 2.72 -19.13
CA LEU A 94 -1.45 2.63 -18.73
C LEU A 94 -0.46 2.67 -19.90
N PHE A 95 -0.83 3.12 -21.11
CA PHE A 95 -0.10 2.75 -22.33
C PHE A 95 0.37 3.77 -23.36
N GLY A 96 1.70 3.77 -23.50
CA GLY A 96 2.47 4.03 -24.71
C GLY A 96 3.50 2.90 -24.88
N SER A 97 3.06 1.77 -25.46
CA SER A 97 3.84 0.69 -26.13
C SER A 97 4.35 -0.57 -25.40
N SER A 98 4.19 -0.81 -24.09
CA SER A 98 4.52 -2.13 -23.50
C SER A 98 3.69 -2.50 -22.25
N PRO A 99 3.21 -3.76 -22.15
CA PRO A 99 2.56 -4.29 -20.96
C PRO A 99 3.39 -4.11 -19.67
N VAL A 100 2.70 -3.90 -18.55
CA VAL A 100 3.33 -3.73 -17.24
C VAL A 100 2.90 -4.83 -16.29
N THR A 101 3.86 -5.34 -15.52
CA THR A 101 3.60 -6.32 -14.45
C THR A 101 3.40 -5.58 -13.14
N VAL A 102 2.21 -5.68 -12.57
CA VAL A 102 1.84 -5.03 -11.30
C VAL A 102 1.02 -5.99 -10.44
N ASP A 103 1.12 -5.84 -9.11
CA ASP A 103 0.45 -6.70 -8.12
C ASP A 103 -0.39 -5.91 -7.11
N ARG A 104 -0.47 -4.59 -7.27
CA ARG A 104 -1.12 -3.70 -6.33
C ARG A 104 -1.49 -2.37 -6.95
N SER A 105 -2.39 -1.68 -6.26
CA SER A 105 -2.81 -0.31 -6.56
C SER A 105 -2.66 0.58 -5.34
N VAL A 106 -2.51 1.89 -5.59
CA VAL A 106 -2.52 2.92 -4.55
C VAL A 106 -3.49 4.01 -4.98
N ILE A 107 -4.49 4.31 -4.14
CA ILE A 107 -5.48 5.36 -4.39
C ILE A 107 -5.47 6.34 -3.22
N GLN A 108 -5.59 7.63 -3.52
CA GLN A 108 -5.62 8.72 -2.55
C GLN A 108 -6.71 9.70 -2.93
N GLU A 109 -7.54 10.11 -1.96
CA GLU A 109 -8.50 11.21 -2.13
C GLU A 109 -7.81 12.55 -1.80
N ASP A 110 -8.17 13.60 -2.55
CA ASP A 110 -8.01 14.95 -2.04
C ASP A 110 -9.08 15.19 -0.96
N GLN A 111 -8.61 15.25 0.30
CA GLN A 111 -9.49 15.38 1.45
C GLN A 111 -9.81 16.83 1.84
N THR A 112 -9.49 17.84 1.01
CA THR A 112 -9.86 19.26 1.27
C THR A 112 -11.35 19.45 1.52
N ARG A 113 -12.20 18.58 0.93
CA ARG A 113 -13.67 18.56 1.15
C ARG A 113 -14.15 17.33 1.92
N GLY A 114 -13.24 16.67 2.66
CA GLY A 114 -13.52 15.45 3.38
C GLY A 114 -13.39 14.19 2.54
N GLN A 115 -13.75 13.05 3.14
CA GLN A 115 -13.69 11.73 2.53
C GLN A 115 -15.05 11.40 1.89
N VAL A 116 -15.06 11.14 0.58
CA VAL A 116 -16.31 11.05 -0.20
C VAL A 116 -16.54 9.68 -0.83
N ILE A 117 -15.50 8.93 -1.15
CA ILE A 117 -15.64 7.59 -1.75
C ILE A 117 -16.21 6.61 -0.72
N ARG A 118 -17.27 5.88 -1.13
CA ARG A 118 -18.01 4.92 -0.29
C ARG A 118 -17.94 3.47 -0.79
N ALA A 119 -17.66 3.29 -2.07
CA ALA A 119 -17.42 2.01 -2.72
C ALA A 119 -16.58 2.25 -3.98
N TYR A 120 -15.75 1.29 -4.33
CA TYR A 120 -15.00 1.27 -5.58
C TYR A 120 -14.63 -0.17 -5.96
N THR A 121 -14.37 -0.37 -7.24
CA THR A 121 -13.73 -1.55 -7.81
C THR A 121 -12.46 -1.10 -8.52
N ILE A 122 -11.53 -2.03 -8.71
CA ILE A 122 -10.37 -1.86 -9.57
C ILE A 122 -10.45 -3.00 -10.58
N ASP A 123 -10.66 -2.63 -11.83
CA ASP A 123 -10.70 -3.59 -12.91
C ASP A 123 -9.47 -3.45 -13.78
N VAL A 124 -8.94 -4.57 -14.25
CA VAL A 124 -7.84 -4.59 -15.21
C VAL A 124 -8.24 -5.31 -16.48
N GLN A 125 -7.56 -4.94 -17.55
CA GLN A 125 -7.54 -5.71 -18.78
C GLN A 125 -6.22 -6.45 -18.88
N PHE A 126 -6.20 -7.77 -19.04
CA PHE A 126 -4.95 -8.55 -19.19
C PHE A 126 -4.42 -8.50 -20.63
N VAL A 127 -3.12 -8.77 -20.82
CA VAL A 127 -2.49 -8.77 -22.16
C VAL A 127 -3.12 -9.77 -23.12
N ASN A 128 -3.56 -10.93 -22.63
CA ASN A 128 -4.19 -11.97 -23.43
C ASN A 128 -5.67 -11.70 -23.76
N THR A 129 -6.21 -10.55 -23.32
CA THR A 129 -7.60 -10.18 -23.57
C THR A 129 -7.77 -9.76 -25.03
N THR A 130 -8.53 -10.53 -25.81
CA THR A 130 -8.81 -10.25 -27.22
C THR A 130 -9.99 -9.29 -27.41
N ASN A 131 -10.85 -9.16 -26.40
CA ASN A 131 -11.99 -8.24 -26.40
C ASN A 131 -11.67 -6.99 -25.57
N SER A 132 -11.70 -5.81 -26.20
CA SER A 132 -11.47 -4.52 -25.52
C SER A 132 -12.50 -4.16 -24.46
N THR A 133 -13.64 -4.87 -24.42
CA THR A 133 -14.70 -4.65 -23.41
C THR A 133 -14.61 -5.60 -22.22
N GLN A 134 -13.67 -6.55 -22.21
CA GLN A 134 -13.53 -7.51 -21.11
C GLN A 134 -12.62 -6.92 -20.02
N TRP A 135 -13.21 -6.71 -18.86
CA TRP A 135 -12.57 -6.19 -17.66
C TRP A 135 -12.72 -7.19 -16.52
N ILE A 136 -11.65 -7.38 -15.75
CA ILE A 136 -11.62 -8.31 -14.62
C ILE A 136 -11.34 -7.53 -13.35
N THR A 137 -12.26 -7.60 -12.39
CA THR A 137 -12.08 -6.99 -11.07
C THR A 137 -10.97 -7.72 -10.30
N VAL A 138 -9.93 -6.99 -9.92
CA VAL A 138 -8.78 -7.50 -9.14
C VAL A 138 -8.80 -7.01 -7.69
N ALA A 139 -9.54 -5.93 -7.40
CA ALA A 139 -9.77 -5.45 -6.06
C ALA A 139 -11.10 -4.70 -5.96
N GLN A 140 -11.64 -4.62 -4.74
CA GLN A 140 -12.81 -3.83 -4.42
C GLN A 140 -12.72 -3.35 -2.97
N GLY A 141 -13.36 -2.23 -2.66
CA GLY A 141 -13.35 -1.67 -1.32
C GLY A 141 -14.45 -0.64 -1.10
N THR A 142 -14.44 -0.03 0.08
CA THR A 142 -15.43 0.96 0.49
C THR A 142 -14.79 2.34 0.63
N SER A 143 -13.96 2.53 1.63
CA SER A 143 -13.28 3.77 1.97
C SER A 143 -11.88 3.86 1.39
N ILE A 144 -11.49 5.05 0.92
CA ILE A 144 -10.12 5.36 0.48
C ILE A 144 -9.41 6.30 1.44
N GLY A 145 -9.88 7.54 1.57
CA GLY A 145 -9.28 8.60 2.37
C GLY A 145 -7.90 9.02 1.89
N ASN A 146 -6.99 9.32 2.82
CA ASN A 146 -5.65 9.81 2.52
C ASN A 146 -4.84 8.80 1.68
N LYS A 147 -4.97 7.51 1.98
CA LYS A 147 -4.28 6.45 1.24
C LYS A 147 -4.92 5.08 1.43
N LYS A 148 -5.14 4.40 0.30
CA LYS A 148 -5.58 3.03 0.21
C LYS A 148 -4.60 2.24 -0.65
N ILE A 149 -4.16 1.10 -0.14
CA ILE A 149 -3.32 0.15 -0.87
C ILE A 149 -4.10 -1.16 -0.97
N ASP A 150 -4.34 -1.63 -2.18
CA ASP A 150 -4.94 -2.94 -2.43
C ASP A 150 -3.89 -3.84 -3.09
N ILE A 151 -3.51 -4.90 -2.37
CA ILE A 151 -2.66 -5.99 -2.88
C ILE A 151 -3.57 -7.00 -3.58
N TRP A 152 -3.23 -7.36 -4.82
CA TRP A 152 -4.05 -8.27 -5.62
C TRP A 152 -3.75 -9.72 -5.25
N GLN A 153 -4.80 -10.53 -5.10
CA GLN A 153 -4.69 -11.88 -4.55
C GLN A 153 -3.86 -12.83 -5.41
N GLU A 154 -3.95 -12.67 -6.74
CA GLU A 154 -3.23 -13.49 -7.72
C GLU A 154 -1.76 -13.05 -7.91
N GLY A 155 -1.30 -12.05 -7.15
CA GLY A 155 0.06 -11.54 -7.22
C GLY A 155 0.34 -10.70 -8.47
N PRO A 156 1.59 -10.65 -8.95
CA PRO A 156 1.97 -9.85 -10.11
C PRO A 156 1.31 -10.34 -11.40
N GLN A 157 0.56 -9.47 -12.05
CA GLN A 157 -0.16 -9.74 -13.29
C GLN A 157 0.29 -8.78 -14.39
N LEU A 158 0.40 -9.30 -15.61
CA LEU A 158 0.73 -8.52 -16.79
C LEU A 158 -0.55 -7.91 -17.37
N ILE A 159 -0.70 -6.59 -17.24
CA ILE A 159 -1.93 -5.89 -17.59
C ILE A 159 -1.72 -4.87 -18.71
N ASN A 160 -2.84 -4.55 -19.36
CA ASN A 160 -2.98 -3.60 -20.43
C ASN A 160 -3.57 -2.26 -19.99
N ALA A 161 -4.59 -2.30 -19.15
CA ALA A 161 -5.28 -1.11 -18.68
C ALA A 161 -5.83 -1.34 -17.28
N VAL A 162 -6.12 -0.24 -16.57
CA VAL A 162 -6.80 -0.26 -15.28
C VAL A 162 -7.91 0.80 -15.29
N ARG A 163 -9.02 0.53 -14.60
CA ARG A 163 -10.10 1.49 -14.37
C ARG A 163 -10.69 1.31 -12.98
#